data_AF-A0AAD6VJY8-F1
#
_entry.id   AF-A0AAD6VJY8-F1
#
_cell.length_a   1.000
_cell.length_b   1.000
_cell.length_c   1.000
_cell.angle_alpha   90.00
_cell.angle_beta   90.00
_cell.angle_gamma   90.00
#
_symmetry.space_group_name_H-M   'P 1'
#
loop_
_entity.id
_entity.type
_entity.pdbx_description
1 polymer ?
#
loop_
_entity_poly.entity_id
_entity_poly.type
_entity_poly.pdbx_seq_one_letter_code
_entity_poly.pdbx_strand_id
1 'polypeptide(L)'
;EPGFRGLLAARTLLFMTFTHERVEYPCALVTWFSAIGDEPCPDVGMWMVEPDLDRWGTRPLDIIHIDSILRAAHLIPIFGDDCLPYDFKYSSSLDAFEAYYINKYADHHSHEIAF
;
A
#
# COMPACT_ATOMS: atom_id res chain seq x y z
N GLU A 1 -6.74 -16.54 -2.45
CA GLU A 1 -6.71 -16.94 -1.03
C GLU A 1 -7.60 -16.00 -0.22
N PRO A 2 -8.08 -16.38 0.98
CA PRO A 2 -8.90 -15.49 1.82
C PRO A 2 -8.05 -14.38 2.46
N GLY A 3 -8.71 -13.29 2.87
CA GLY A 3 -8.06 -12.18 3.55
C GLY A 3 -7.01 -11.47 2.69
N PHE A 4 -6.02 -10.88 3.34
CA PHE A 4 -4.95 -10.16 2.63
C PHE A 4 -4.07 -11.06 1.75
N ARG A 5 -4.01 -12.38 2.01
CA ARG A 5 -3.23 -13.32 1.17
C ARG A 5 -3.67 -13.33 -0.30
N GLY A 6 -4.93 -12.99 -0.57
CA GLY A 6 -5.46 -12.86 -1.92
C GLY A 6 -5.42 -11.44 -2.50
N LEU A 7 -4.81 -10.49 -1.78
CA LEU A 7 -4.85 -9.07 -2.09
C LEU A 7 -3.45 -8.50 -2.24
N LEU A 8 -3.37 -7.32 -2.85
CA LEU A 8 -2.16 -6.52 -2.97
C LEU A 8 -2.40 -5.14 -2.36
N ALA A 9 -1.35 -4.52 -1.85
CA ALA A 9 -1.38 -3.13 -1.38
C ALA A 9 -0.62 -2.24 -2.36
N ALA A 10 -1.17 -1.06 -2.64
CA ALA A 10 -0.55 -0.08 -3.51
C ALA A 10 -0.82 1.34 -3.00
N ARG A 11 0.12 2.24 -3.25
CA ARG A 11 -0.07 3.69 -3.10
C ARG A 11 -0.46 4.28 -4.44
N THR A 12 -1.63 4.89 -4.51
CA THR A 12 -2.03 5.70 -5.67
C THR A 12 -1.32 7.04 -5.66
N LEU A 13 -0.68 7.38 -6.78
CA LEU A 13 0.02 8.65 -6.99
C LEU A 13 -0.81 9.63 -7.80
N LEU A 14 -1.57 9.13 -8.78
CA LEU A 14 -2.37 9.94 -9.70
C LEU A 14 -3.57 9.13 -10.20
N PHE A 15 -4.74 9.76 -10.25
CA PHE A 15 -5.86 9.29 -11.06
C PHE A 15 -5.83 10.01 -12.40
N MET A 16 -5.97 9.24 -13.49
CA MET A 16 -5.92 9.77 -14.84
C MET A 16 -6.83 8.97 -15.77
N THR A 17 -7.17 9.56 -16.91
CA THR A 17 -7.84 8.84 -18.00
C THR A 17 -6.98 8.92 -19.26
N PHE A 18 -7.06 7.91 -20.12
CA PHE A 18 -6.53 8.00 -21.48
C PHE A 18 -7.50 7.33 -22.47
N THR A 19 -7.44 7.75 -23.72
CA THR A 19 -8.28 7.18 -24.78
C THR A 19 -7.46 6.26 -25.69
N HIS A 20 -7.92 5.04 -25.89
CA HIS A 20 -7.37 4.10 -26.86
C HIS A 20 -8.51 3.48 -27.65
N GLU A 21 -8.40 3.46 -28.99
CA GLU A 21 -9.45 2.94 -29.88
C GLU A 21 -10.86 3.49 -29.62
N ARG A 22 -10.97 4.79 -29.28
CA ARG A 22 -12.21 5.49 -28.92
C ARG A 22 -12.86 5.02 -27.60
N VAL A 23 -12.15 4.23 -26.80
CA VAL A 23 -12.55 3.85 -25.45
C VAL A 23 -11.74 4.68 -24.45
N GLU A 24 -12.41 5.29 -23.49
CA GLU A 24 -11.76 5.98 -22.36
C GLU A 24 -11.52 4.99 -21.22
N TYR A 25 -10.28 4.93 -20.74
CA TYR A 25 -9.86 4.05 -19.67
C TYR A 25 -9.55 4.87 -18.42
N PRO A 26 -10.35 4.76 -17.35
CA PRO A 26 -10.02 5.32 -16.05
C PRO A 26 -8.94 4.49 -15.36
N CYS A 27 -7.84 5.14 -15.01
CA CYS A 27 -6.64 4.49 -14.50
C CYS A 27 -6.09 5.19 -13.26
N ALA A 28 -5.27 4.44 -12.53
CA ALA A 28 -4.47 4.94 -11.44
C ALA A 28 -2.99 4.60 -11.70
N LEU A 29 -2.12 5.58 -11.53
CA LEU A 29 -0.68 5.38 -11.44
C LEU A 29 -0.34 5.00 -10.00
N VAL A 30 0.34 3.88 -9.80
CA VAL A 30 0.60 3.33 -8.46
C VAL A 30 2.06 2.92 -8.26
N THR A 31 2.45 2.82 -6.99
CA THR A 31 3.63 2.05 -6.55
C THR A 31 3.15 0.95 -5.60
N TRP A 32 3.75 -0.23 -5.70
CA TRP A 32 3.32 -1.43 -4.97
C TRP A 32 4.01 -1.61 -3.62
N PHE A 33 3.39 -2.46 -2.78
CA PHE A 33 3.98 -3.00 -1.57
C PHE A 33 3.86 -4.54 -1.59
N SER A 34 4.90 -5.21 -1.11
CA SER A 34 4.95 -6.66 -0.96
C SER A 34 4.77 -7.06 0.49
N ALA A 35 4.09 -8.19 0.73
CA ALA A 35 3.95 -8.75 2.08
C ALA A 35 5.30 -9.23 2.62
N ILE A 36 5.57 -8.92 3.89
CA ILE A 36 6.71 -9.44 4.62
C ILE A 36 6.29 -10.78 5.23
N GLY A 37 6.62 -11.86 4.52
CA GLY A 37 6.24 -13.23 4.88
C GLY A 37 4.81 -13.61 4.50
N ASP A 38 4.41 -14.82 4.90
CA ASP A 38 3.16 -15.46 4.46
C ASP A 38 2.02 -15.40 5.49
N GLU A 39 2.25 -14.75 6.63
CA GLU A 39 1.31 -14.66 7.76
C GLU A 39 1.29 -13.26 8.40
N PRO A 40 0.18 -12.85 9.04
CA PRO A 40 0.15 -11.64 9.85
C PRO A 40 1.17 -11.69 10.99
N CYS A 41 1.62 -10.52 11.43
CA CYS A 41 2.46 -10.42 12.62
C CYS A 41 1.77 -11.09 13.83
N PRO A 42 2.43 -11.99 14.56
CA PRO A 42 1.80 -12.77 15.63
C PRO A 42 1.36 -11.90 16.83
N ASP A 43 2.04 -10.79 17.09
CA ASP A 43 1.78 -9.94 18.26
C ASP A 43 0.60 -8.99 18.04
N VAL A 44 0.46 -8.45 16.82
CA VAL A 44 -0.55 -7.42 16.50
C VAL A 44 -1.66 -7.93 15.58
N GLY A 45 -1.50 -9.10 14.96
CA GLY A 45 -2.48 -9.71 14.06
C GLY A 45 -2.71 -8.95 12.75
N MET A 46 -1.78 -8.06 12.36
CA MET A 46 -1.82 -7.24 11.15
C MET A 46 -0.77 -7.71 10.15
N TRP A 47 -1.08 -7.60 8.86
CA TRP A 47 -0.13 -7.85 7.78
C TRP A 47 0.95 -6.78 7.75
N MET A 48 2.19 -7.20 7.55
CA MET A 48 3.33 -6.32 7.37
C MET A 48 3.66 -6.26 5.88
N VAL A 49 3.93 -5.06 5.37
CA VAL A 49 4.29 -4.85 3.97
C VAL A 49 5.48 -3.90 3.86
N GLU A 50 6.34 -4.15 2.88
CA GLU A 50 7.44 -3.26 2.50
C GLU A 50 7.19 -2.70 1.09
N PRO A 51 7.69 -1.51 0.76
CA PRO A 51 7.53 -0.98 -0.57
C PRO A 51 8.37 -1.77 -1.58
N ASP A 52 7.81 -1.99 -2.76
CA ASP A 52 8.56 -2.63 -3.84
C ASP A 52 9.66 -1.69 -4.32
N LEU A 53 10.89 -2.20 -4.38
CA LEU A 53 12.06 -1.47 -4.86
C LEU A 53 12.73 -2.24 -6.01
N ASP A 54 13.13 -1.52 -7.05
CA ASP A 54 13.95 -2.08 -8.11
C ASP A 54 15.43 -2.20 -7.71
N ARG A 55 16.27 -2.67 -8.65
CA ARG A 55 17.72 -2.85 -8.43
C ARG A 55 18.49 -1.57 -8.05
N TRP A 56 17.86 -0.40 -8.21
CA TRP A 56 18.44 0.89 -7.86
C TRP A 56 17.81 1.51 -6.61
N GLY A 57 16.95 0.78 -5.91
CA GLY A 57 16.24 1.28 -4.72
C GLY A 57 15.13 2.27 -5.06
N THR A 58 14.64 2.28 -6.31
CA THR A 58 13.52 3.14 -6.73
C THR A 58 12.23 2.35 -6.75
N ARG A 59 11.11 3.00 -6.42
CA ARG A 59 9.78 2.39 -6.47
C ARG A 59 9.31 2.26 -7.91
N PRO A 60 9.07 1.04 -8.42
CA PRO A 60 8.50 0.86 -9.75
C PRO A 60 7.11 1.49 -9.83
N LEU A 61 6.82 2.10 -10.99
CA LEU A 61 5.52 2.66 -11.32
C LEU A 61 4.74 1.68 -12.18
N ASP A 62 3.44 1.56 -11.92
CA ASP A 62 2.53 0.75 -12.71
C ASP A 62 1.19 1.47 -12.93
N ILE A 63 0.49 1.09 -14.00
CA ILE A 63 -0.83 1.64 -14.34
C ILE A 63 -1.87 0.53 -14.19
N ILE A 64 -2.82 0.74 -13.29
CA ILE A 64 -3.95 -0.16 -13.09
C ILE A 64 -5.26 0.51 -13.51
N HIS A 65 -6.24 -0.30 -13.90
CA HIS A 65 -7.60 0.18 -14.08
C HIS A 65 -8.23 0.50 -12.71
N ILE A 66 -9.04 1.54 -12.63
CA ILE A 66 -9.61 1.96 -11.34
C ILE A 66 -10.52 0.88 -10.72
N ASP A 67 -11.19 0.08 -11.55
CA ASP A 67 -12.05 -1.03 -11.09
C ASP A 67 -11.27 -2.17 -10.43
N SER A 68 -9.93 -2.19 -10.56
CA SER A 68 -9.07 -3.13 -9.82
C SER A 68 -8.84 -2.69 -8.37
N ILE A 69 -9.21 -1.45 -8.00
CA ILE A 69 -9.07 -0.95 -6.64
C ILE A 69 -10.27 -1.40 -5.81
N LEU A 70 -10.03 -2.34 -4.90
CA LEU A 70 -11.07 -2.82 -3.98
C LEU A 70 -11.43 -1.77 -2.93
N ARG A 71 -10.42 -1.19 -2.26
CA ARG A 71 -10.61 -0.24 -1.16
C ARG A 71 -9.35 0.55 -0.84
N ALA A 72 -9.52 1.71 -0.22
CA ALA A 72 -8.44 2.36 0.51
C ALA A 72 -8.02 1.52 1.73
N ALA A 73 -6.72 1.38 1.94
CA ALA A 73 -6.13 0.74 3.09
C ALA A 73 -5.40 1.78 3.96
N HIS A 74 -5.47 1.63 5.28
CA HIS A 74 -4.72 2.46 6.21
C HIS A 74 -3.40 1.77 6.55
N LEU A 75 -2.29 2.43 6.22
CA LEU A 75 -0.93 1.94 6.51
C LEU A 75 -0.38 2.66 7.74
N ILE A 76 0.07 1.88 8.73
CA ILE A 76 0.75 2.39 9.93
C ILE A 76 2.24 2.09 9.78
N PRO A 77 3.15 3.08 9.86
CA PRO A 77 4.58 2.82 9.85
C PRO A 77 5.02 1.82 10.93
N ILE A 78 5.92 0.92 10.58
CA ILE A 78 6.67 0.14 11.57
C ILE A 78 7.83 1.02 12.02
N PHE A 79 7.76 1.46 13.28
CA PHE A 79 8.78 2.34 13.86
C PHE A 79 10.01 1.55 14.28
N GLY A 80 11.19 2.07 13.96
CA GLY A 80 12.46 1.62 14.52
C GLY A 80 12.82 2.40 15.78
N ASP A 81 14.11 2.39 16.12
CA ASP A 81 14.64 3.07 17.31
C ASP A 81 14.92 4.57 17.10
N ASP A 82 14.90 5.03 15.85
CA ASP A 82 15.21 6.40 15.49
C ASP A 82 14.06 7.38 15.80
N CYS A 83 14.44 8.58 16.23
CA CYS A 83 13.50 9.68 16.41
C CYS A 83 13.20 10.36 15.07
N LEU A 84 11.94 10.71 14.84
CA LEU A 84 11.57 11.53 13.68
C LEU A 84 12.18 12.94 13.80
N PRO A 85 12.65 13.54 12.67
CA PRO A 85 13.05 14.94 12.64
C PRO A 85 11.93 15.87 13.13
N TYR A 86 12.30 16.97 13.79
CA TYR A 86 11.32 17.93 14.31
C TYR A 86 10.41 18.53 13.23
N ASP A 87 10.96 18.70 12.02
CA ASP A 87 10.27 19.26 10.85
C ASP A 87 9.69 18.19 9.91
N PHE A 88 9.60 16.94 10.39
CA PHE A 88 9.05 15.82 9.64
C PHE A 88 7.65 16.13 9.10
N LYS A 89 7.45 15.89 7.80
CA LYS A 89 6.18 16.14 7.12
C LYS A 89 5.37 14.87 7.07
N TYR A 90 4.10 14.97 7.47
CA TYR A 90 3.14 13.86 7.34
C TYR A 90 3.00 13.35 5.90
N SER A 91 3.24 14.21 4.90
CA SER A 91 3.24 13.83 3.48
C SER A 91 4.37 12.87 3.09
N SER A 92 5.42 12.81 3.90
CA SER A 92 6.57 11.91 3.70
C SER A 92 6.39 10.57 4.42
N SER A 93 5.29 10.36 5.15
CA SER A 93 5.08 9.15 5.95
C SER A 93 5.04 7.85 5.15
N LEU A 94 4.70 7.87 3.85
CA LEU A 94 4.74 6.65 3.02
C LEU A 94 6.09 6.42 2.32
N ASP A 95 7.01 7.38 2.47
CA ASP A 95 8.33 7.38 1.83
C ASP A 95 9.45 7.17 2.87
N ALA A 96 9.23 7.57 4.12
CA ALA A 96 10.26 7.63 5.15
C ALA A 96 10.51 6.32 5.92
N PHE A 97 9.59 5.36 5.86
CA PHE A 97 9.71 4.09 6.59
C PHE A 97 9.85 2.91 5.64
N GLU A 98 10.60 1.92 6.10
CA GLU A 98 10.92 0.69 5.35
C GLU A 98 9.73 -0.27 5.29
N ALA A 99 8.87 -0.29 6.30
CA ALA A 99 7.75 -1.21 6.36
C ALA A 99 6.53 -0.60 7.06
N TYR A 100 5.36 -1.18 6.80
CA TYR A 100 4.07 -0.73 7.27
C TYR A 100 3.17 -1.90 7.69
N TYR A 101 2.34 -1.68 8.71
CA TYR A 101 1.21 -2.55 9.00
C TYR A 101 -0.02 -2.16 8.17
N ILE A 102 -0.70 -3.14 7.59
CA ILE A 102 -2.05 -2.97 7.05
C ILE A 102 -3.03 -2.98 8.21
N ASN A 103 -3.57 -1.80 8.53
CA ASN A 103 -4.45 -1.62 9.68
C ASN A 103 -5.85 -2.15 9.40
N LYS A 104 -6.08 -3.42 9.73
CA LYS A 104 -7.40 -4.05 9.67
C LYS A 104 -8.38 -3.57 10.75
N TYR A 105 -7.95 -2.73 11.69
CA TYR A 105 -8.79 -2.16 12.74
C TYR A 105 -9.23 -0.71 12.45
N ALA A 106 -8.86 -0.15 11.29
CA ALA A 106 -9.23 1.21 10.91
C ALA A 106 -10.76 1.37 10.80
N ASP A 107 -11.45 0.34 10.30
CA ASP A 107 -12.91 0.28 10.20
C ASP A 107 -13.39 -1.18 10.05
N HIS A 108 -14.70 -1.39 10.09
CA HIS A 108 -15.34 -2.70 9.98
C HIS A 108 -14.98 -3.45 8.68
N HIS A 109 -14.94 -2.77 7.55
CA HIS A 109 -14.66 -3.42 6.27
C HIS A 109 -13.18 -3.78 6.13
N SER A 110 -12.29 -2.92 6.63
CA SER A 110 -10.86 -3.24 6.69
C SER A 110 -10.63 -4.54 7.48
N HIS A 111 -11.41 -4.76 8.55
CA HIS A 111 -11.37 -5.99 9.34
C HIS A 111 -11.85 -7.22 8.55
N GLU A 112 -12.93 -7.08 7.78
CA GLU A 112 -13.49 -8.17 6.97
C GLU A 112 -12.66 -8.48 5.72
N ILE A 113 -11.85 -7.55 5.24
CA ILE A 113 -11.07 -7.69 4.00
C ILE A 113 -9.65 -8.19 4.29
N ALA A 114 -8.96 -7.62 5.29
CA ALA A 114 -7.54 -7.84 5.54
C ALA A 114 -7.27 -8.81 6.72
N PHE A 115 -8.25 -9.65 7.09
CA PHE A 115 -8.15 -10.53 8.27
C PHE A 115 -6.94 -11.46 8.26
#